data_AF-A0A924RV36-F1
#
_entry.id   AF-A0A924RV36-F1
#
_cell.length_a   1.000
_cell.length_b   1.000
_cell.length_c   1.000
_cell.angle_alpha   90.00
_cell.angle_beta   90.00
_cell.angle_gamma   90.00
#
_symmetry.space_group_name_H-M   'P 1'
#
loop_
_entity.id
_entity.type
_entity.pdbx_description
1 polymer ?
#
loop_
_entity_poly.entity_id
_entity_poly.type
_entity_poly.pdbx_seq_one_letter_code
_entity_poly.pdbx_strand_id
1 'polypeptide(L)' 'RLVVSGEMANDSMHFQVEAASGHEGLDQKISDAIRDVTKLRGTVELVAPGSLPNDGKVIEDARSYR' A
#
# COMPACT_ATOMS: atom_id res chain seq x y z
N ARG A 1 -5.77 -0.68 -1.08
CA ARG A 1 -5.82 0.44 -0.12
C ARG A 1 -4.41 0.96 0.13
N LEU A 2 -4.22 2.27 0.22
CA LEU A 2 -2.96 2.87 0.65
C LEU A 2 -3.07 3.27 2.12
N VAL A 3 -2.25 2.70 3.00
CA VAL A 3 -2.13 3.09 4.39
C VAL A 3 -0.88 3.95 4.55
N VAL A 4 -1.03 5.14 5.10
CA VAL A 4 0.08 6.06 5.39
C VAL A 4 0.24 6.14 6.90
N SER A 5 1.41 5.75 7.42
CA SER A 5 1.73 5.78 8.85
C SER A 5 3.02 6.56 9.11
N GLY A 6 3.39 6.75 10.38
CA GLY A 6 4.61 7.47 10.77
C GLY A 6 4.34 8.84 11.38
N GLU A 7 5.40 9.64 11.49
CA GLU A 7 5.39 11.00 12.05
C GLU A 7 5.55 12.04 10.92
N MET A 8 5.23 13.31 11.19
CA MET A 8 5.42 14.38 10.22
C MET A 8 6.85 14.40 9.67
N ALA A 9 6.98 14.36 8.34
CA ALA A 9 8.23 14.25 7.58
C ALA A 9 8.94 12.88 7.61
N ASN A 10 8.33 11.85 8.19
CA ASN A 10 8.78 10.46 8.11
C ASN A 10 7.59 9.52 7.82
N ASP A 11 6.93 9.76 6.68
CA ASP A 11 5.78 8.99 6.24
C ASP A 11 6.21 7.61 5.71
N SER A 12 5.54 6.56 6.17
CA SER A 12 5.67 5.20 5.66
C SER A 12 4.43 4.84 4.85
N MET A 13 4.62 4.54 3.56
CA MET A 13 3.54 4.15 2.65
C MET A 13 3.44 2.65 2.54
N HIS A 14 2.26 2.11 2.80
CA HIS A 14 1.96 0.69 2.73
C HIS A 14 0.77 0.44 1.80
N PHE A 15 1.02 -0.28 0.71
CA PHE A 15 0.02 -0.57 -0.32
C PHE A 15 -0.50 -1.99 -0.15
N GLN A 16 -1.76 -2.10 0.28
CA GLN A 16 -2.47 -3.37 0.34
C GLN A 16 -3.20 -3.60 -0.98
N VAL A 17 -2.87 -4.70 -1.65
CA VAL A 17 -3.39 -5.04 -2.98
C VAL A 17 -4.07 -6.39 -2.92
N GLU A 18 -5.35 -6.42 -3.29
CA GLU A 18 -6.09 -7.67 -3.44
C GLU A 18 -5.64 -8.40 -4.70
N ALA A 19 -5.15 -9.63 -4.53
CA ALA A 19 -4.72 -10.47 -5.63
C ALA A 19 -5.02 -11.95 -5.35
N ALA A 20 -5.39 -12.70 -6.39
CA ALA A 20 -5.51 -14.14 -6.29
C ALA A 20 -4.12 -14.77 -6.03
N SER A 21 -4.09 -15.94 -5.39
CA SER A 21 -2.85 -16.68 -5.16
C SER A 21 -2.18 -17.11 -6.47
N GLY A 22 -0.85 -17.27 -6.46
CA GLY A 22 -0.08 -17.79 -7.61
C GLY A 22 0.65 -16.73 -8.43
N HIS A 23 0.75 -15.50 -7.93
CA HIS A 23 1.47 -14.41 -8.59
C HIS A 23 2.80 -14.12 -7.89
N GLU A 24 3.78 -15.01 -8.06
CA GLU A 24 5.13 -14.82 -7.55
C GLU A 24 5.78 -13.55 -8.13
N GLY A 25 6.31 -12.69 -7.27
CA GLY A 25 6.98 -11.43 -7.64
C GLY A 25 6.04 -10.30 -8.10
N LEU A 26 4.72 -10.44 -7.94
CA LEU A 26 3.77 -9.37 -8.25
C LEU A 26 3.93 -8.18 -7.30
N ASP A 27 4.17 -8.44 -6.03
CA ASP A 27 4.51 -7.45 -5.01
C ASP A 27 5.70 -6.57 -5.42
N GLN A 28 6.78 -7.18 -5.92
CA GLN A 28 7.96 -6.45 -6.39
C GLN A 28 7.65 -5.60 -7.62
N LYS A 29 6.95 -6.17 -8.62
CA LYS A 29 6.56 -5.42 -9.84
C LYS A 29 5.68 -4.22 -9.52
N ILE A 30 4.75 -4.37 -8.58
CA ILE A 30 3.89 -3.25 -8.13
C ILE A 30 4.74 -2.20 -7.40
N SER A 31 5.65 -2.64 -6.52
CA SER A 31 6.57 -1.73 -5.80
C SER A 31 7.42 -0.91 -6.77
N ASP A 32 7.94 -1.54 -7.82
CA ASP A 32 8.73 -0.87 -8.86
C ASP A 32 7.87 0.11 -9.67
N ALA A 33 6.67 -0.29 -10.07
CA ALA A 33 5.75 0.59 -10.79
C ALA A 33 5.33 1.82 -9.96
N ILE A 34 5.03 1.63 -8.67
CA ILE A 34 4.70 2.73 -7.75
C ILE A 34 5.89 3.69 -7.67
N ARG A 35 7.10 3.17 -7.47
CA ARG A 35 8.32 3.99 -7.43
C ARG A 35 8.54 4.74 -8.73
N ASP A 36 8.33 4.11 -9.87
CA ASP A 36 8.59 4.72 -11.16
C ASP A 36 7.62 5.85 -11.47
N VAL A 37 6.33 5.68 -11.14
CA VAL A 37 5.29 6.68 -11.41
C VAL A 37 5.27 7.78 -10.36
N THR A 38 5.30 7.42 -9.08
CA THR A 38 5.11 8.39 -7.98
C THR A 38 6.41 8.98 -7.46
N LYS A 39 7.55 8.34 -7.76
CA LYS A 39 8.87 8.63 -7.16
C LYS A 39 8.94 8.43 -5.64
N LEU A 40 7.93 7.80 -5.05
CA LEU A 40 7.84 7.52 -3.62
C LEU A 40 8.27 6.07 -3.33
N ARG A 41 8.72 5.84 -2.10
CA ARG A 41 9.05 4.50 -1.60
C ARG A 41 7.91 4.03 -0.71
N GLY A 42 7.52 2.76 -0.87
CA GLY A 42 6.53 2.11 -0.04
C GLY A 42 6.69 0.60 -0.08
N THR A 43 6.03 -0.09 0.84
CA THR A 43 5.94 -1.55 0.85
C THR A 43 4.62 -2.00 0.24
N VAL A 44 4.61 -3.19 -0.35
CA VAL A 44 3.42 -3.80 -0.96
C VAL A 44 3.08 -5.08 -0.21
N GLU A 45 1.83 -5.21 0.20
CA GLU A 45 1.27 -6.43 0.79
C GLU A 45 0.18 -6.96 -0.13
N LEU A 46 0.32 -8.23 -0.55
CA LEU A 46 -0.73 -8.92 -1.27
C LEU A 46 -1.69 -9.56 -0.27
N VAL A 47 -2.95 -9.18 -0.35
CA VAL A 47 -4.03 -9.70 0.50
C VAL A 47 -5.04 -10.46 -0.35
N ALA A 48 -5.82 -11.34 0.29
CA ALA A 48 -6.82 -12.14 -0.41
C ALA A 48 -7.91 -11.23 -1.03
N PRO A 49 -8.49 -11.60 -2.19
CA PRO A 49 -9.59 -10.85 -2.77
C PRO A 49 -10.80 -10.77 -1.82
N GLY A 50 -11.38 -9.57 -1.68
CA GLY A 50 -12.50 -9.30 -0.78
C GLY A 50 -12.14 -9.13 0.70
N SER A 51 -10.84 -9.09 1.04
CA SER A 51 -10.38 -8.85 2.41
C SER A 51 -10.33 -7.37 2.78
N LEU A 52 -10.20 -6.47 1.79
CA LEU A 52 -10.21 -5.05 2.04
C LEU A 52 -11.66 -4.54 2.13
N PRO A 53 -11.97 -3.68 3.14
CA PRO A 53 -13.30 -3.09 3.25
C PRO A 53 -13.62 -2.21 2.03
N ASN A 54 -14.79 -2.44 1.42
CA ASN A 54 -15.34 -1.57 0.38
C ASN A 54 -16.15 -0.42 1.01
N ASP A 55 -15.52 0.31 1.93
CA ASP A 55 -16.09 1.40 2.73
C ASP A 55 -15.88 2.79 2.08
N GLY A 56 -15.40 2.83 0.84
CA GLY A 56 -15.04 4.06 0.12
C GLY A 56 -13.70 4.68 0.53
N LYS A 57 -12.97 4.11 1.50
CA LYS A 57 -11.67 4.62 1.97
C LYS A 57 -10.53 3.99 1.16
N VAL A 58 -10.05 4.75 0.18
CA VAL A 58 -8.93 4.34 -0.69
C VAL A 58 -7.58 4.61 -0.04
N ILE A 59 -7.47 5.77 0.64
CA ILE A 59 -6.28 6.19 1.38
C ILE A 59 -6.64 6.27 2.87
N GLU A 60 -5.86 5.58 3.68
CA GLU A 60 -5.98 5.53 5.12
C GLU A 60 -4.82 6.29 5.77
N ASP A 61 -5.14 7.43 6.37
CA ASP A 61 -4.20 8.18 7.18
C ASP A 61 -4.18 7.59 8.61
N ALA A 62 -3.08 6.90 8.92
CA ALA A 62 -2.75 6.30 10.21
C ALA A 62 -1.51 6.97 10.83
N ARG A 63 -1.20 8.20 10.44
CA ARG A 63 -0.07 8.97 10.99
C ARG A 63 -0.34 9.40 12.42
N SER A 64 0.74 9.51 13.19
CA SER A 64 0.72 10.09 14.54
C SER A 64 0.88 11.60 14.43
N TYR A 65 -0.10 12.36 14.93
CA TYR A 65 -0.07 13.83 14.99
C TYR A 65 0.43 14.38 16.34
N ARG A 66 1.21 13.58 17.07
CA ARG A 66 1.82 14.01 18.34
C ARG A 66 2.94 15.01 18.13
#